data_AF-A0A5K1DBJ2-F1
#
_entry.id   AF-A0A5K1DBJ2-F1
#
_cell.length_a   1.000
_cell.length_b   1.000
_cell.length_c   1.000
_cell.angle_alpha   90.00
_cell.angle_beta   90.00
_cell.angle_gamma   90.00
#
_symmetry.space_group_name_H-M   'P 1'
#
loop_
_entity.id
_entity.type
_entity.pdbx_description
1 polymer ?
#
loop_
_entity_poly.entity_id
_entity_poly.type
_entity_poly.pdbx_seq_one_letter_code
_entity_poly.pdbx_strand_id
1 'polypeptide(L)' 'TSMMLGLAVNGAFANIIVYLVQQFNVDQITAVQILNVYNGSTNITPVVGAIISDSCLRAFTVILISSLVSFV' A
#
# COMPACT_ATOMS: atom_id res chain seq x y z
N THR A 1 4.57 -2.80 18.93
CA THR A 1 4.86 -3.71 17.78
C THR A 1 4.87 -2.97 16.44
N SER A 2 3.98 -1.99 16.21
CA SER A 2 3.95 -1.19 14.97
C SER A 2 5.24 -0.42 14.65
N MET A 3 5.92 0.14 15.65
CA MET A 3 7.19 0.87 15.46
C MET A 3 8.35 -0.03 14.97
N MET A 4 8.46 -1.26 15.46
CA MET A 4 9.50 -2.21 15.03
C MET A 4 9.31 -2.65 13.57
N LEU A 5 8.06 -2.85 13.15
CA LEU A 5 7.75 -3.20 11.77
C LEU A 5 8.15 -2.05 10.81
N GLY A 6 7.87 -0.81 11.20
CA GLY A 6 8.26 0.37 10.43
C GLY A 6 9.77 0.47 10.25
N LEU A 7 10.55 0.23 11.32
CA LEU A 7 12.01 0.22 11.26
C LEU A 7 12.55 -0.89 10.34
N ALA A 8 11.98 -2.09 10.43
CA ALA A 8 12.39 -3.22 9.59
C ALA A 8 12.12 -2.96 8.09
N VAL A 9 10.95 -2.42 7.75
CA VAL A 9 10.60 -2.07 6.37
C VAL A 9 11.53 -0.98 5.84
N ASN A 10 11.73 0.11 6.59
CA ASN A 10 12.62 1.19 6.16
C ASN A 10 14.08 0.74 6.02
N GLY A 11 14.56 -0.14 6.92
CA GLY A 11 15.90 -0.73 6.84
C GLY A 11 16.10 -1.63 5.63
N ALA A 12 15.09 -2.44 5.27
CA ALA A 12 15.12 -3.23 4.04
C ALA A 12 15.11 -2.33 2.79
N PHE A 13 14.31 -1.25 2.81
CA PHE A 13 14.24 -0.29 1.71
C PHE A 13 15.52 0.51 1.48
N ALA A 14 16.27 0.82 2.54
CA ALA A 14 17.52 1.58 2.45
C ALA A 14 18.56 0.92 1.52
N ASN A 15 18.57 -0.41 1.42
CA ASN A 15 19.53 -1.17 0.62
C ASN A 15 18.92 -1.76 -0.67
N ILE A 16 17.69 -1.41 -1.03
CA ILE A 16 16.98 -2.05 -2.13
C ILE A 16 17.63 -1.73 -3.49
N ILE A 17 18.11 -0.51 -3.70
CA ILE A 17 18.81 -0.13 -4.95
C ILE A 17 20.06 -0.99 -5.14
N VAL A 18 20.87 -1.17 -4.09
CA VAL A 18 22.08 -1.99 -4.14
C VAL A 18 21.72 -3.44 -4.48
N TYR A 19 20.63 -3.96 -3.91
CA TYR A 19 20.15 -5.32 -4.20
C TYR A 19 19.70 -5.47 -5.65
N LEU A 20 18.92 -4.53 -6.19
CA LEU A 20 18.49 -4.53 -7.60
C LEU A 20 19.67 -4.44 -8.58
N VAL A 21 20.69 -3.64 -8.26
CA VAL A 21 21.87 -3.47 -9.12
C VAL A 21 22.80 -4.69 -9.03
N GLN A 22 23.09 -5.19 -7.83
CA GLN A 22 24.08 -6.26 -7.63
C GLN A 22 23.54 -7.66 -7.92
N GLN A 23 22.31 -7.98 -7.50
CA GLN A 23 21.74 -9.32 -7.68
C GLN A 23 20.95 -9.45 -8.99
N PHE A 24 20.19 -8.42 -9.35
CA PHE A 24 19.35 -8.45 -10.56
C PHE A 24 20.01 -7.80 -11.79
N ASN A 25 21.24 -7.26 -11.65
CA ASN A 25 21.98 -6.60 -12.73
C ASN A 25 21.17 -5.50 -13.43
N VAL A 26 20.25 -4.86 -12.71
CA VAL A 26 19.42 -3.77 -13.23
C VAL A 26 20.24 -2.50 -13.26
N ASP A 27 20.14 -1.73 -14.34
CA ASP A 27 20.77 -0.41 -14.42
C ASP A 27 20.37 0.49 -13.25
N GLN A 28 21.34 1.21 -12.70
CA GLN A 28 21.14 2.07 -11.53
C GLN A 28 20.03 3.09 -11.74
N ILE A 29 19.91 3.64 -12.95
CA ILE A 29 18.88 4.62 -13.33
C ILE A 29 17.48 3.97 -13.24
N THR A 30 17.33 2.76 -13.77
CA THR A 30 16.09 1.99 -13.72
C THR A 30 15.74 1.58 -12.28
N ALA A 31 16.73 1.19 -11.48
CA ALA A 31 16.52 0.87 -10.06
C ALA A 31 15.99 2.08 -9.25
N VAL A 32 16.49 3.29 -9.54
CA VAL A 32 15.97 4.53 -8.93
C VAL A 32 14.56 4.85 -9.41
N GLN A 33 14.24 4.63 -10.68
CA GLN A 33 12.87 4.79 -11.18
C GLN A 33 11.89 3.83 -10.49
N ILE A 34 12.27 2.57 -10.31
CA ILE A 34 11.47 1.58 -9.56
C ILE A 34 11.22 2.08 -8.14
N LEU A 35 12.24 2.61 -7.46
CA LEU A 35 12.08 3.16 -6.12
C LEU A 35 11.14 4.38 -6.09
N ASN A 36 11.23 5.28 -7.07
CA ASN A 36 10.32 6.43 -7.17
C ASN A 36 8.87 6.00 -7.41
N VAL A 37 8.63 5.00 -8.26
CA VAL A 37 7.29 4.44 -8.47
C VAL A 37 6.78 3.77 -7.19
N TYR A 38 7.64 3.01 -6.50
CA TYR A 38 7.28 2.40 -5.22
C TYR A 38 6.88 3.47 -4.21
N ASN A 39 7.71 4.49 -3.99
CA ASN A 39 7.42 5.61 -3.08
C ASN A 39 6.13 6.34 -3.46
N GLY A 40 5.91 6.60 -4.75
CA GLY A 40 4.64 7.15 -5.23
C GLY A 40 3.45 6.27 -4.86
N SER A 41 3.57 4.95 -5.08
CA SER A 41 2.53 3.98 -4.75
C SER A 41 2.25 3.93 -3.25
N THR A 42 3.25 3.87 -2.38
CA THR A 42 3.05 3.82 -0.92
C THR A 42 2.35 5.07 -0.39
N ASN A 43 2.54 6.22 -1.02
CA ASN A 43 1.83 7.46 -0.66
C ASN A 43 0.37 7.48 -1.17
N ILE A 44 0.06 6.85 -2.30
CA ILE A 44 -1.30 6.80 -2.87
C ILE A 44 -2.15 5.69 -2.23
N THR A 45 -1.54 4.57 -1.84
CA THR A 45 -2.19 3.43 -1.17
C THR A 45 -3.11 3.83 -0.01
N PRO A 46 -2.71 4.69 0.96
CA PRO A 46 -3.61 5.10 2.05
C PRO A 46 -4.82 5.90 1.58
N VAL A 47 -4.70 6.68 0.50
CA VAL A 47 -5.84 7.43 -0.08
C VAL A 47 -6.86 6.45 -0.67
N VAL A 48 -6.39 5.49 -1.46
CA VAL A 48 -7.25 4.44 -2.04
C VAL A 48 -7.87 3.59 -0.94
N GLY A 49 -7.07 3.21 0.06
CA GLY A 49 -7.53 2.46 1.23
C GLY A 49 -8.58 3.21 2.04
N ALA A 50 -8.44 4.52 2.21
CA ALA A 50 -9.43 5.36 2.88
C ALA A 50 -10.76 5.41 2.11
N ILE A 51 -10.72 5.58 0.78
CA ILE A 51 -11.93 5.60 -0.07
C ILE A 51 -12.68 4.26 0.02
N ILE A 52 -11.96 3.15 -0.07
CA ILE A 52 -12.53 1.80 0.04
C ILE A 52 -13.09 1.59 1.46
N SER A 53 -12.36 1.99 2.49
CA SER A 53 -12.78 1.90 3.89
C SER A 53 -14.08 2.67 4.15
N ASP A 54 -14.16 3.93 3.71
CA ASP A 54 -15.35 4.78 3.89
C ASP A 54 -16.56 4.24 3.13
N SER A 55 -16.34 3.68 1.93
CA SER A 55 -17.39 3.08 1.11
C SER A 55 -17.88 1.73 1.65
N CYS A 56 -16.97 0.85 2.08
CA CYS A 56 -17.30 -0.50 2.54
C CYS A 56 -17.78 -0.57 3.99
N LEU A 57 -17.22 0.21 4.92
CA LEU A 57 -17.58 0.06 6.33
C LEU A 57 -18.90 0.75 6.68
N ARG A 58 -19.25 1.84 6.00
CA ARG A 58 -20.43 2.64 6.34
C ARG A 58 -21.58 2.48 5.35
N ALA A 59 -21.33 2.53 4.05
CA ALA A 59 -22.41 2.44 3.06
C ALA A 59 -22.84 0.99 2.82
N PHE A 60 -21.91 0.05 2.64
CA PHE A 60 -22.26 -1.36 2.40
C PHE A 60 -23.06 -1.98 3.55
N THR A 61 -22.65 -1.71 4.79
CA THR A 61 -23.37 -2.17 6.00
C THR A 61 -24.79 -1.60 6.08
N VAL A 62 -24.99 -0.31 5.79
CA VAL A 62 -26.32 0.32 5.81
C VAL A 62 -27.22 -0.22 4.70
N ILE A 63 -26.69 -0.42 3.50
CA ILE A 63 -27.43 -0.96 2.34
C ILE A 63 -27.85 -2.42 2.60
N LEU A 64 -26.98 -3.23 3.22
CA LEU A 64 -27.33 -4.60 3.60
C LEU A 64 -28.45 -4.65 4.63
N ILE A 65 -28.36 -3.84 5.69
CA ILE A 65 -29.39 -3.79 6.74
C ILE A 65 -30.72 -3.31 6.16
N SER A 66 -30.73 -2.26 5.35
CA SER A 66 -31.96 -1.75 4.73
C SER A 66 -32.58 -2.74 3.74
N SER A 67 -31.76 -3.46 2.97
CA SER A 67 -32.23 -4.52 2.08
C SER A 67 -32.83 -5.70 2.84
N LEU A 68 -32.24 -6.10 3.97
CA LEU A 68 -32.78 -7.18 4.81
C LEU A 68 -34.10 -6.77 5.47
N VAL A 69 -34.18 -5.55 5.99
CA VAL A 69 -35.41 -4.99 6.59
C VAL A 69 -36.54 -4.83 5.56
N SER A 70 -36.21 -4.54 4.30
CA SER A 70 -37.23 -4.40 3.24
C SER A 70 -37.71 -5.75 2.69
N PHE A 71 -36.92 -6.82 2.89
CA PHE A 71 -37.27 -8.18 2.46
C PHE A 71 -38.08 -8.95 3.53
N VAL A 72 -37.86 -8.63 4.81
CA VAL A 72 -38.72 -9.05 5.94
C VAL A 72 -40.06 -8.32 5.89
#